data_AF-A0A2V9DE93-F1
#
_entry.id   AF-A0A2V9DE93-F1
#
_cell.length_a   1.000
_cell.length_b   1.000
_cell.length_c   1.000
_cell.angle_alpha   90.00
_cell.angle_beta   90.00
_cell.angle_gamma   90.00
#
_symmetry.space_group_name_H-M   'P 1'
#
loop_
_entity.id
_entity.type
_entity.pdbx_description
1 polymer ?
#
loop_
_entity_poly.entity_id
_entity_poly.type
_entity_poly.pdbx_seq_one_letter_code
_entity_poly.pdbx_strand_id
1 'polypeptide(L)'
;MSKSSFSWLAPLLLAVAVCTVLPSRGQNRGQNQEQVQLPEGDGKATVQTACVACHALTQVTNAGHDREEWTTVLHMMVNVGAPVPEDQFDTVVGYLSKNFPEKPQPPAQIIPGNVDVSIKEWVVPTPGSRPHDPMFAPDGSVWYSGQMANVLGHFDPKTEQFKEYKLPPKSGPHGLTPDKEGNIWYTANFGAYIGKLNPKTGEVTKYPMPDPNARDPHTPLFAPNGNLYFTLQGANMVGRVNPKTGEVKLNTSPTPKSNPYGMVMTSKGIPYFVEFGAPKIASIDPDTLEIHEIVLPHEESRPRRVAITADDVIYYSDYSRGYLGRYDIKTGKMSEWPSPGGPKSQPYGITIVNGIVWYSESNTRPNTIVRFDPKTEKFQTWPIPSGGGVVRNMVHTPEGNLWIACSGMNRIGEVVIKRGTRVSQKN
;
A
#
# COMPACT_ATOMS: atom_id res chain seq x y z
N MET A 1 37.90 0.62 -81.52
CA MET A 1 37.71 1.41 -82.76
C MET A 1 36.39 2.17 -82.65
N SER A 2 36.43 3.47 -82.97
CA SER A 2 35.30 4.36 -83.34
C SER A 2 34.13 4.52 -82.35
N LYS A 3 34.03 5.61 -81.58
CA LYS A 3 33.50 6.96 -81.92
C LYS A 3 32.11 6.95 -82.61
N SER A 4 31.12 7.58 -81.98
CA SER A 4 30.50 8.83 -82.50
C SER A 4 29.51 9.47 -81.50
N SER A 5 29.75 10.75 -81.29
CA SER A 5 29.09 11.80 -80.50
C SER A 5 27.87 12.44 -81.19
N PHE A 6 27.02 13.17 -80.43
CA PHE A 6 26.47 14.54 -80.68
C PHE A 6 25.28 14.78 -79.69
N SER A 7 25.25 15.71 -78.72
CA SER A 7 25.16 17.20 -78.77
C SER A 7 23.85 17.70 -79.42
N TRP A 8 22.97 18.55 -78.88
CA TRP A 8 22.99 19.57 -77.79
C TRP A 8 21.53 20.08 -77.52
N LEU A 9 21.37 20.91 -76.48
CA LEU A 9 20.30 21.93 -76.22
C LEU A 9 19.05 21.57 -75.39
N ALA A 10 19.06 22.06 -74.13
CA ALA A 10 17.89 22.55 -73.40
C ALA A 10 17.49 23.96 -73.90
N PRO A 11 16.26 24.45 -73.60
CA PRO A 11 16.11 25.26 -72.39
C PRO A 11 14.77 25.11 -71.62
N LEU A 12 14.78 25.66 -70.41
CA LEU A 12 13.76 25.78 -69.37
C LEU A 12 12.30 26.03 -69.82
N LEU A 13 11.35 25.46 -69.06
CA LEU A 13 10.34 26.23 -68.30
C LEU A 13 9.59 25.33 -67.29
N LEU A 14 9.34 25.90 -66.11
CA LEU A 14 8.75 25.29 -64.91
C LEU A 14 7.40 24.60 -65.15
N ALA A 15 7.20 23.42 -64.56
CA ALA A 15 5.89 22.87 -64.25
C ALA A 15 5.82 22.55 -62.74
N VAL A 16 4.88 23.20 -62.06
CA VAL A 16 4.52 22.96 -60.66
C VAL A 16 3.82 21.61 -60.56
N ALA A 17 4.36 20.69 -59.77
CA ALA A 17 3.74 19.39 -59.47
C ALA A 17 3.20 19.38 -58.03
N VAL A 18 1.90 19.12 -57.93
CA VAL A 18 1.11 19.00 -56.69
C VAL A 18 1.50 17.71 -55.97
N CYS A 19 2.02 17.82 -54.75
CA CYS A 19 2.27 16.68 -53.86
C CYS A 19 0.96 16.17 -53.25
N THR A 20 0.44 15.05 -53.74
CA THR A 20 -0.60 14.27 -53.04
C THR A 20 0.07 13.41 -51.97
N VAL A 21 -0.09 13.79 -50.70
CA VAL A 21 0.28 12.98 -49.54
C VAL A 21 -0.82 11.94 -49.29
N LEU A 22 -0.51 10.66 -49.49
CA LEU A 22 -1.33 9.55 -49.02
C LEU A 22 -1.18 9.43 -47.50
N PRO A 23 -2.26 9.43 -46.69
CA PRO A 23 -2.14 9.28 -45.25
C PRO A 23 -1.78 7.82 -44.91
N SER A 24 -0.62 7.66 -44.26
CA SER A 24 -0.25 6.44 -43.56
C SER A 24 -1.32 6.12 -42.50
N ARG A 25 -1.88 4.91 -42.54
CA ARG A 25 -2.70 4.35 -41.44
C ARG A 25 -1.84 4.25 -40.18
N GLY A 26 -1.83 5.29 -39.37
CA GLY A 26 -1.49 5.20 -37.96
C GLY A 26 -2.61 4.44 -37.26
N GLN A 27 -2.28 3.32 -36.63
CA GLN A 27 -3.19 2.67 -35.68
C GLN A 27 -3.43 3.65 -34.52
N ASN A 28 -4.57 4.32 -34.57
CA ASN A 28 -5.17 5.01 -33.44
C ASN A 28 -5.30 4.02 -32.27
N ARG A 29 -4.36 4.05 -31.32
CA ARG A 29 -4.62 3.67 -29.93
C ARG A 29 -5.33 4.84 -29.23
N GLY A 30 -6.43 5.30 -29.80
CA GLY A 30 -7.44 6.05 -29.07
C GLY A 30 -8.30 5.00 -28.37
N GLN A 31 -8.08 4.80 -27.08
CA GLN A 31 -9.06 4.07 -26.28
C GLN A 31 -10.40 4.81 -26.42
N ASN A 32 -11.44 4.10 -26.85
CA ASN A 32 -12.82 4.52 -26.64
C ASN A 32 -13.03 4.63 -25.11
N GLN A 33 -12.68 5.78 -24.53
CA GLN A 33 -13.31 6.21 -23.29
C GLN A 33 -14.65 6.77 -23.73
N GLU A 34 -15.72 6.00 -23.52
CA GLU A 34 -17.04 6.62 -23.42
C GLU A 34 -16.90 7.79 -22.44
N GLN A 35 -17.18 9.01 -22.89
CA GLN A 35 -17.18 10.16 -22.01
C GLN A 35 -18.21 9.89 -20.92
N VAL A 36 -17.72 9.63 -19.71
CA VAL A 36 -18.59 9.37 -18.56
C VAL A 36 -19.44 10.62 -18.34
N GLN A 37 -20.74 10.50 -18.58
CA GLN A 37 -21.67 11.60 -18.37
C GLN A 37 -22.03 11.67 -16.89
N LEU A 38 -21.57 12.73 -16.22
CA LEU A 38 -21.88 12.95 -14.81
C LEU A 38 -23.30 13.52 -14.64
N PRO A 39 -24.04 13.13 -13.58
CA PRO A 39 -25.37 13.68 -13.28
C PRO A 39 -25.39 15.20 -13.17
N GLU A 40 -26.50 15.86 -13.49
CA GLU A 40 -26.58 17.32 -13.29
C GLU A 40 -26.57 17.72 -11.81
N GLY A 41 -25.96 18.86 -11.49
CA GLY A 41 -25.97 19.44 -10.15
C GLY A 41 -24.78 20.37 -9.87
N ASP A 42 -24.93 21.18 -8.84
CA ASP A 42 -23.88 22.09 -8.36
C ASP A 42 -22.63 21.27 -8.00
N GLY A 43 -21.45 21.67 -8.49
CA GLY A 43 -20.20 20.94 -8.30
C GLY A 43 -19.79 20.01 -9.47
N LYS A 44 -20.71 19.67 -10.38
CA LYS A 44 -20.42 18.86 -11.59
C LYS A 44 -19.25 19.42 -12.39
N ALA A 45 -19.28 20.72 -12.70
CA ALA A 45 -18.25 21.37 -13.53
C ALA A 45 -16.86 21.26 -12.88
N THR A 46 -16.79 21.47 -11.57
CA THR A 46 -15.54 21.32 -10.79
C THR A 46 -15.04 19.87 -10.82
N VAL A 47 -15.92 18.88 -10.66
CA VAL A 47 -15.54 17.45 -10.78
C VAL A 47 -15.02 17.12 -12.17
N GLN A 48 -15.70 17.57 -13.23
CA GLN A 48 -15.31 17.29 -14.62
C GLN A 48 -13.95 17.86 -14.99
N THR A 49 -13.56 18.97 -14.36
CA THR A 49 -12.33 19.71 -14.67
C THR A 49 -11.17 19.33 -13.76
N ALA A 50 -11.41 19.26 -12.44
CA ALA A 50 -10.35 19.01 -11.46
C ALA A 50 -9.97 17.53 -11.34
N CYS A 51 -10.93 16.60 -11.47
CA CYS A 51 -10.67 15.18 -11.22
C CYS A 51 -10.01 14.44 -12.40
N VAL A 52 -10.03 15.02 -13.61
CA VAL A 52 -9.36 14.47 -14.79
C VAL A 52 -7.87 14.83 -14.87
N ALA A 53 -7.37 15.64 -13.94
CA ALA A 53 -5.98 16.09 -13.94
C ALA A 53 -4.97 14.93 -13.79
N CYS A 54 -5.37 13.81 -13.18
CA CYS A 54 -4.46 12.69 -12.90
C CYS A 54 -4.99 11.33 -13.36
N HIS A 55 -6.31 11.11 -13.41
CA HIS A 55 -6.91 9.83 -13.81
C HIS A 55 -8.25 10.05 -14.52
N ALA A 56 -8.79 9.01 -15.17
CA ALA A 56 -10.10 9.08 -15.80
C ALA A 56 -11.24 9.23 -14.77
N LEU A 57 -12.35 9.88 -15.17
CA LEU A 57 -13.54 10.05 -14.32
C LEU A 57 -14.20 8.72 -13.92
N THR A 58 -13.95 7.64 -14.67
CA THR A 58 -14.45 6.31 -14.35
C THR A 58 -14.04 5.85 -12.94
N GLN A 59 -12.90 6.31 -12.43
CA GLN A 59 -12.48 6.01 -11.05
C GLN A 59 -13.41 6.66 -10.01
N VAL A 60 -13.89 7.88 -10.29
CA VAL A 60 -14.82 8.60 -9.42
C VAL A 60 -16.21 7.97 -9.48
N THR A 61 -16.71 7.69 -10.69
CA THR A 61 -18.06 7.14 -10.87
C THR A 61 -18.18 5.67 -10.46
N ASN A 62 -17.07 4.91 -10.51
CA ASN A 62 -17.02 3.55 -9.99
C ASN A 62 -16.76 3.51 -8.48
N ALA A 63 -16.35 4.61 -7.86
CA ALA A 63 -16.31 4.72 -6.41
C ALA A 63 -17.73 4.95 -5.86
N GLY A 64 -17.83 4.99 -4.54
CA GLY A 64 -19.06 5.29 -3.83
C GLY A 64 -18.76 5.36 -2.35
N HIS A 65 -19.01 6.52 -1.76
CA HIS A 65 -18.61 6.87 -0.40
C HIS A 65 -19.70 7.67 0.29
N ASP A 66 -19.70 7.65 1.62
CA ASP A 66 -20.45 8.63 2.39
C ASP A 66 -19.76 10.00 2.35
N ARG A 67 -20.36 11.00 3.02
CA ARG A 67 -19.85 12.38 3.00
C ARG A 67 -18.47 12.51 3.66
N GLU A 68 -18.21 11.81 4.76
CA GLU A 68 -16.93 11.88 5.47
C GLU A 68 -15.80 11.25 4.64
N GLU A 69 -16.08 10.09 4.06
CA GLU A 69 -15.17 9.40 3.15
C GLU A 69 -14.90 10.23 1.88
N TRP A 70 -15.93 10.83 1.26
CA TRP A 70 -15.75 11.72 0.10
C TRP A 70 -14.92 12.97 0.45
N THR A 71 -15.11 13.52 1.64
CA THR A 71 -14.28 14.65 2.12
C THR A 71 -12.81 14.24 2.20
N THR A 72 -12.53 13.05 2.73
CA THR A 72 -11.17 12.52 2.81
C THR A 72 -10.58 12.21 1.43
N VAL A 73 -11.40 11.72 0.49
CA VAL A 73 -10.99 11.51 -0.91
C VAL A 73 -10.66 12.83 -1.61
N LEU A 74 -11.46 13.87 -1.42
CA LEU A 74 -11.23 15.17 -2.05
C LEU A 74 -9.93 15.82 -1.55
N HIS A 75 -9.69 15.82 -0.23
CA HIS A 75 -8.42 16.29 0.33
C HIS A 75 -7.23 15.47 -0.18
N MET A 76 -7.39 14.16 -0.28
CA MET A 76 -6.35 13.29 -0.86
C MET A 76 -6.00 13.70 -2.29
N MET A 77 -7.00 13.97 -3.13
CA MET A 77 -6.79 14.42 -4.51
C MET A 77 -6.06 15.76 -4.55
N VAL A 78 -6.42 16.70 -3.69
CA VAL A 78 -5.74 18.00 -3.59
C VAL A 78 -4.28 17.85 -3.15
N ASN A 79 -4.00 16.97 -2.17
CA ASN A 79 -2.64 16.70 -1.73
C ASN A 79 -1.72 16.18 -2.84
N VAL A 80 -2.29 15.51 -3.86
CA VAL A 80 -1.55 15.01 -5.04
C VAL A 80 -1.68 15.91 -6.27
N GLY A 81 -2.30 17.09 -6.15
CA GLY A 81 -2.29 18.15 -7.15
C GLY A 81 -3.60 18.40 -7.90
N ALA A 82 -4.73 17.86 -7.46
CA ALA A 82 -6.02 18.20 -8.06
C ALA A 82 -6.38 19.67 -7.78
N PRO A 83 -6.72 20.48 -8.81
CA PRO A 83 -6.95 21.90 -8.66
C PRO A 83 -8.39 22.21 -8.23
N VAL A 84 -8.77 21.80 -7.02
CA VAL A 84 -10.11 22.08 -6.46
C VAL A 84 -10.03 23.33 -5.58
N PRO A 85 -10.78 24.41 -5.89
CA PRO A 85 -10.82 25.61 -5.06
C PRO A 85 -11.38 25.33 -3.66
N GLU A 86 -10.79 25.92 -2.61
CA GLU A 86 -11.19 25.69 -1.22
C GLU A 86 -12.66 26.07 -0.96
N ASP A 87 -13.15 27.15 -1.57
CA ASP A 87 -14.54 27.61 -1.48
C ASP A 87 -15.54 26.67 -2.19
N GLN A 88 -15.06 25.77 -3.04
CA GLN A 88 -15.87 24.77 -3.76
C GLN A 88 -15.90 23.41 -3.05
N PHE A 89 -15.15 23.20 -1.97
CA PHE A 89 -15.02 21.89 -1.32
C PHE A 89 -16.37 21.30 -0.90
N ASP A 90 -17.17 22.07 -0.14
CA ASP A 90 -18.44 21.58 0.40
C ASP A 90 -19.44 21.25 -0.73
N THR A 91 -19.47 22.08 -1.77
CA THR A 91 -20.27 21.88 -2.98
C THR A 91 -19.87 20.60 -3.71
N VAL A 92 -18.57 20.39 -3.93
CA VAL A 92 -18.06 19.18 -4.60
C VAL A 92 -18.33 17.92 -3.78
N VAL A 93 -18.09 17.97 -2.46
CA VAL A 93 -18.41 16.84 -1.56
C VAL A 93 -19.91 16.55 -1.55
N GLY A 94 -20.76 17.59 -1.52
CA GLY A 94 -22.22 17.45 -1.62
C GLY A 94 -22.65 16.79 -2.91
N TYR A 95 -22.08 17.21 -4.03
CA TYR A 95 -22.31 16.62 -5.34
C TYR A 95 -21.91 15.14 -5.38
N LEU A 96 -20.70 14.81 -4.94
CA LEU A 96 -20.16 13.46 -4.97
C LEU A 96 -20.97 12.52 -4.08
N SER A 97 -21.30 12.95 -2.86
CA SER A 97 -22.07 12.14 -1.90
C SER A 97 -23.50 11.86 -2.38
N LYS A 98 -24.12 12.84 -3.06
CA LYS A 98 -25.48 12.69 -3.61
C LYS A 98 -25.52 11.75 -4.80
N ASN A 99 -24.55 11.87 -5.71
CA ASN A 99 -24.59 11.19 -7.01
C ASN A 99 -23.83 9.85 -7.02
N PHE A 100 -22.85 9.70 -6.14
CA PHE A 100 -22.02 8.51 -5.97
C PHE A 100 -22.01 8.11 -4.50
N PRO A 101 -23.18 7.77 -3.92
CA PRO A 101 -23.25 7.37 -2.53
C PRO A 101 -22.49 6.07 -2.30
N GLU A 102 -22.27 5.78 -1.03
CA GLU A 102 -21.67 4.55 -0.55
C GLU A 102 -22.27 3.30 -1.21
N LYS A 103 -21.40 2.36 -1.60
CA LYS A 103 -21.80 1.07 -2.17
C LYS A 103 -21.94 0.01 -1.09
N PRO A 104 -22.91 -0.93 -1.23
CA PRO A 104 -23.04 -2.04 -0.30
C PRO A 104 -21.74 -2.83 -0.17
N GLN A 105 -21.28 -3.00 1.07
CA GLN A 105 -20.19 -3.89 1.43
C GLN A 105 -20.73 -5.05 2.29
N PRO A 106 -20.04 -6.21 2.31
CA PRO A 106 -20.34 -7.28 3.25
C PRO A 106 -20.47 -6.75 4.69
N PRO A 107 -21.53 -7.11 5.42
CA PRO A 107 -21.64 -6.72 6.82
C PRO A 107 -20.51 -7.35 7.63
N ALA A 108 -20.01 -6.61 8.62
CA ALA A 108 -19.04 -7.14 9.57
C ALA A 108 -19.61 -8.34 10.33
N GLN A 109 -18.87 -9.45 10.36
CA GLN A 109 -19.21 -10.59 11.21
C GLN A 109 -18.56 -10.39 12.59
N ILE A 110 -19.39 -10.04 13.59
CA ILE A 110 -18.93 -9.88 14.97
C ILE A 110 -18.98 -11.22 15.70
N ILE A 111 -17.82 -11.71 16.11
CA ILE A 111 -17.65 -12.98 16.82
C ILE A 111 -17.21 -12.66 18.24
N PRO A 112 -18.05 -12.91 19.26
CA PRO A 112 -17.68 -12.70 20.65
C PRO A 112 -16.65 -13.76 21.11
N GLY A 113 -15.93 -13.45 22.17
CA GLY A 113 -14.94 -14.35 22.75
C GLY A 113 -14.49 -13.88 24.13
N ASN A 114 -13.41 -14.48 24.64
CA ASN A 114 -12.92 -14.28 26.00
C ASN A 114 -11.85 -13.19 26.14
N VAL A 115 -11.45 -12.55 25.03
CA VAL A 115 -10.54 -11.41 25.05
C VAL A 115 -11.36 -10.13 24.97
N ASP A 116 -11.03 -9.15 25.79
CA ASP A 116 -11.62 -7.82 25.68
C ASP A 116 -10.66 -6.89 24.96
N VAL A 117 -11.18 -6.11 24.01
CA VAL A 117 -10.42 -5.13 23.23
C VAL A 117 -11.15 -3.79 23.30
N SER A 118 -10.38 -2.70 23.43
CA SER A 118 -10.88 -1.34 23.18
C SER A 118 -10.04 -0.68 22.11
N ILE A 119 -10.70 0.05 21.20
CA ILE A 119 -10.06 0.75 20.10
C ILE A 119 -10.22 2.25 20.32
N LYS A 120 -9.10 2.97 20.36
CA LYS A 120 -9.06 4.44 20.39
C LYS A 120 -8.42 4.94 19.09
N GLU A 121 -8.99 5.99 18.51
CA GLU A 121 -8.55 6.52 17.22
C GLU A 121 -8.28 8.01 17.29
N TRP A 122 -7.30 8.47 16.51
CA TRP A 122 -6.90 9.87 16.41
C TRP A 122 -6.85 10.28 14.94
N VAL A 123 -7.43 11.42 14.62
CA VAL A 123 -7.33 12.03 13.29
C VAL A 123 -5.90 12.55 13.11
N VAL A 124 -5.26 12.20 11.99
CA VAL A 124 -3.92 12.70 11.69
C VAL A 124 -3.99 14.16 11.18
N PRO A 125 -2.96 15.02 11.45
CA PRO A 125 -3.05 16.46 11.24
C PRO A 125 -3.39 16.89 9.82
N THR A 126 -2.75 16.31 8.81
CA THR A 126 -3.04 16.67 7.42
C THR A 126 -4.29 15.90 6.91
N PRO A 127 -5.38 16.59 6.51
CA PRO A 127 -6.54 15.94 5.91
C PRO A 127 -6.19 15.20 4.61
N GLY A 128 -6.81 14.05 4.35
CA GLY A 128 -6.52 13.26 3.15
C GLY A 128 -5.08 12.73 3.08
N SER A 129 -4.36 12.67 4.20
CA SER A 129 -2.99 12.19 4.29
C SER A 129 -2.88 10.69 3.93
N ARG A 130 -3.96 9.93 4.14
CA ARG A 130 -4.04 8.48 3.93
C ARG A 130 -2.93 7.76 4.71
N PRO A 131 -2.94 7.78 6.06
CA PRO A 131 -1.96 7.04 6.86
C PRO A 131 -1.91 5.58 6.39
N HIS A 132 -0.72 5.04 6.13
CA HIS A 132 -0.57 3.75 5.46
C HIS A 132 0.05 2.66 6.33
N ASP A 133 1.35 2.76 6.66
CA ASP A 133 2.02 1.82 7.53
C ASP A 133 2.31 2.48 8.88
N PRO A 134 1.78 1.97 10.00
CA PRO A 134 2.22 2.36 11.32
C PRO A 134 3.54 1.67 11.68
N MET A 135 4.31 2.28 12.57
CA MET A 135 5.55 1.74 13.12
C MET A 135 5.68 2.17 14.58
N PHE A 136 5.82 1.21 15.49
CA PHE A 136 6.06 1.49 16.90
C PHE A 136 7.56 1.67 17.14
N ALA A 137 7.95 2.80 17.74
CA ALA A 137 9.35 3.11 18.01
C ALA A 137 9.76 2.68 19.44
N PRO A 138 11.06 2.43 19.69
CA PRO A 138 11.53 2.02 21.02
C PRO A 138 11.28 3.01 22.16
N ASP A 139 11.08 4.30 21.85
CA ASP A 139 10.74 5.34 22.82
C ASP A 139 9.25 5.36 23.21
N GLY A 140 8.45 4.47 22.61
CA GLY A 140 7.00 4.38 22.82
C GLY A 140 6.17 5.27 21.90
N SER A 141 6.81 6.04 21.01
CA SER A 141 6.12 6.81 19.98
C SER A 141 5.62 5.91 18.84
N VAL A 142 4.65 6.42 18.09
CA VAL A 142 4.09 5.76 16.92
C VAL A 142 4.37 6.62 15.71
N TRP A 143 4.94 6.02 14.68
CA TRP A 143 5.11 6.65 13.39
C TRP A 143 4.08 6.14 12.40
N TYR A 144 3.74 6.97 11.42
CA TYR A 144 2.95 6.56 10.26
C TYR A 144 3.42 7.25 8.99
N SER A 145 3.22 6.60 7.85
CA SER A 145 3.43 7.18 6.53
C SER A 145 2.15 7.89 6.07
N GLY A 146 2.20 9.21 5.93
CA GLY A 146 1.16 10.01 5.29
C GLY A 146 1.37 10.01 3.79
N GLN A 147 0.99 8.91 3.13
CA GLN A 147 1.37 8.61 1.74
C GLN A 147 1.00 9.75 0.80
N MET A 148 -0.22 10.27 0.91
CA MET A 148 -0.73 11.26 -0.05
C MET A 148 -0.33 12.68 0.34
N ALA A 149 -0.05 12.93 1.62
CA ALA A 149 0.44 14.21 2.12
C ALA A 149 1.97 14.39 1.99
N ASN A 150 2.72 13.35 1.60
CA ASN A 150 4.19 13.36 1.57
C ASN A 150 4.82 13.70 2.94
N VAL A 151 4.30 13.08 4.01
CA VAL A 151 4.82 13.26 5.38
C VAL A 151 5.12 11.92 6.05
N LEU A 152 6.09 11.93 6.97
CA LEU A 152 6.12 10.96 8.06
C LEU A 152 5.56 11.63 9.30
N GLY A 153 4.51 11.06 9.88
CA GLY A 153 3.97 11.55 11.14
C GLY A 153 4.54 10.79 12.32
N HIS A 154 4.90 11.52 13.37
CA HIS A 154 5.27 11.03 14.69
C HIS A 154 4.15 11.38 15.65
N PHE A 155 3.67 10.41 16.41
CA PHE A 155 2.63 10.53 17.40
C PHE A 155 3.16 10.07 18.76
N ASP A 156 3.03 10.93 19.78
CA ASP A 156 3.30 10.56 21.16
C ASP A 156 2.00 10.15 21.85
N PRO A 157 1.78 8.86 22.16
CA PRO A 157 0.54 8.40 22.78
C PRO A 157 0.36 8.88 24.23
N LYS A 158 1.41 9.37 24.90
CA LYS A 158 1.29 9.90 26.27
C LYS A 158 0.74 11.31 26.30
N THR A 159 1.12 12.13 25.34
CA THR A 159 0.71 13.54 25.23
C THR A 159 -0.38 13.77 24.18
N GLU A 160 -0.66 12.74 23.38
CA GLU A 160 -1.56 12.76 22.23
C GLU A 160 -1.20 13.84 21.19
N GLN A 161 0.09 14.17 21.09
CA GLN A 161 0.61 15.19 20.18
C GLN A 161 1.18 14.58 18.92
N PHE A 162 0.94 15.27 17.79
CA PHE A 162 1.51 14.93 16.50
C PHE A 162 2.63 15.89 16.11
N LYS A 163 3.62 15.35 15.38
CA LYS A 163 4.61 16.11 14.63
C LYS A 163 4.76 15.47 13.25
N GLU A 164 4.53 16.23 12.19
CA GLU A 164 4.73 15.76 10.82
C GLU A 164 6.06 16.28 10.24
N TYR A 165 6.80 15.38 9.60
CA TYR A 165 8.03 15.67 8.90
C TYR A 165 7.74 15.68 7.41
N LYS A 166 7.85 16.87 6.79
CA LYS A 166 7.69 17.01 5.34
C LYS A 166 8.81 16.27 4.63
N LEU A 167 8.43 15.44 3.68
CA LEU A 167 9.35 14.75 2.81
C LEU A 167 9.57 15.53 1.52
N PRO A 168 10.60 15.18 0.74
CA PRO A 168 10.76 15.69 -0.61
C PRO A 168 9.46 15.58 -1.43
N PRO A 169 9.16 16.54 -2.32
CA PRO A 169 7.93 16.50 -3.09
C PRO A 169 7.77 15.20 -3.87
N LYS A 170 6.54 14.67 -3.95
CA LYS A 170 6.20 13.42 -4.66
C LYS A 170 6.96 12.20 -4.13
N SER A 171 7.27 12.16 -2.83
CA SER A 171 7.85 10.98 -2.19
C SER A 171 6.88 9.81 -2.21
N GLY A 172 5.62 10.04 -1.81
CA GLY A 172 4.66 8.98 -1.56
C GLY A 172 5.15 7.96 -0.53
N PRO A 173 5.46 8.34 0.72
CA PRO A 173 5.99 7.40 1.70
C PRO A 173 5.02 6.23 1.89
N HIS A 174 5.54 5.00 1.90
CA HIS A 174 4.73 3.80 2.01
C HIS A 174 5.07 3.01 3.27
N GLY A 175 6.08 2.15 3.24
CA GLY A 175 6.48 1.33 4.38
C GLY A 175 7.53 2.05 5.24
N LEU A 176 7.57 1.72 6.53
CA LEU A 176 8.47 2.33 7.52
C LEU A 176 9.20 1.26 8.33
N THR A 177 10.46 1.53 8.68
CA THR A 177 11.21 0.72 9.66
C THR A 177 12.27 1.57 10.37
N PRO A 178 12.49 1.40 11.69
CA PRO A 178 13.49 2.17 12.40
C PRO A 178 14.88 1.52 12.25
N ASP A 179 15.95 2.33 12.22
CA ASP A 179 17.30 1.82 12.51
C ASP A 179 17.65 1.88 13.99
N LYS A 180 18.79 1.31 14.36
CA LYS A 180 19.25 1.24 15.76
C LYS A 180 19.59 2.61 16.34
N GLU A 181 19.86 3.59 15.49
CA GLU A 181 20.17 4.96 15.87
C GLU A 181 18.90 5.84 16.00
N GLY A 182 17.72 5.27 15.74
CA GLY A 182 16.43 5.95 15.84
C GLY A 182 16.06 6.77 14.60
N ASN A 183 16.75 6.60 13.47
CA ASN A 183 16.32 7.17 12.20
C ASN A 183 15.18 6.34 11.60
N ILE A 184 14.31 6.99 10.85
CA ILE A 184 13.16 6.35 10.22
C ILE A 184 13.46 6.11 8.76
N TRP A 185 13.59 4.84 8.38
CA TRP A 185 13.74 4.43 7.00
C TRP A 185 12.38 4.21 6.37
N TYR A 186 12.22 4.66 5.13
CA TYR A 186 10.96 4.56 4.41
C TYR A 186 11.16 4.27 2.92
N THR A 187 10.16 3.67 2.32
CA THR A 187 10.06 3.54 0.86
C THR A 187 9.31 4.73 0.29
N ALA A 188 9.92 5.43 -0.68
CA ALA A 188 9.30 6.53 -1.40
C ALA A 188 8.65 6.01 -2.69
N ASN A 189 7.40 5.57 -2.56
CA ASN A 189 6.68 4.82 -3.57
C ASN A 189 6.56 5.56 -4.91
N PHE A 190 6.25 6.86 -4.83
CA PHE A 190 6.09 7.72 -6.00
C PHE A 190 7.45 8.23 -6.50
N GLY A 191 8.41 8.38 -5.58
CA GLY A 191 9.72 8.97 -5.86
C GLY A 191 10.78 7.98 -6.37
N ALA A 192 10.52 6.67 -6.31
CA ALA A 192 11.47 5.60 -6.69
C ALA A 192 12.82 5.68 -5.94
N TYR A 193 12.77 5.78 -4.60
CA TYR A 193 13.95 5.74 -3.75
C TYR A 193 13.65 5.18 -2.35
N ILE A 194 14.70 4.77 -1.63
CA ILE A 194 14.63 4.54 -0.18
C ILE A 194 15.08 5.81 0.53
N GLY A 195 14.30 6.30 1.50
CA GLY A 195 14.63 7.47 2.29
C GLY A 195 15.02 7.10 3.72
N LYS A 196 15.90 7.91 4.32
CA LYS A 196 16.25 7.86 5.74
C LYS A 196 16.02 9.24 6.35
N LEU A 197 15.04 9.35 7.25
CA LEU A 197 14.74 10.56 8.00
C LEU A 197 15.48 10.53 9.35
N ASN A 198 16.26 11.58 9.64
CA ASN A 198 16.75 11.83 10.99
C ASN A 198 15.71 12.67 11.76
N PRO A 199 15.01 12.12 12.77
CA PRO A 199 13.95 12.83 13.48
C PRO A 199 14.46 14.02 14.32
N LYS A 200 15.76 14.04 14.67
CA LYS A 200 16.35 15.13 15.48
C LYS A 200 16.56 16.39 14.65
N THR A 201 16.95 16.24 13.39
CA THR A 201 17.25 17.37 12.48
C THR A 201 16.16 17.62 11.44
N GLY A 202 15.34 16.61 11.15
CA GLY A 202 14.39 16.62 10.03
C GLY A 202 15.03 16.35 8.67
N GLU A 203 16.33 16.06 8.63
CA GLU A 203 17.06 15.82 7.37
C GLU A 203 16.70 14.46 6.76
N VAL A 204 16.61 14.43 5.43
CA VAL A 204 16.33 13.22 4.65
C VAL A 204 17.50 12.88 3.74
N THR A 205 18.10 11.71 3.96
CA THR A 205 19.04 11.09 3.02
C THR A 205 18.27 10.21 2.03
N LYS A 206 18.60 10.29 0.74
CA LYS A 206 17.97 9.49 -0.32
C LYS A 206 18.94 8.45 -0.88
N TYR A 207 18.42 7.25 -1.13
CA TYR A 207 19.08 6.17 -1.87
C TYR A 207 18.24 5.89 -3.12
N PRO A 208 18.56 6.55 -4.25
CA PRO A 208 17.78 6.42 -5.49
C PRO A 208 17.89 5.01 -6.06
N MET A 209 16.82 4.54 -6.71
CA MET A 209 16.89 3.29 -7.45
C MET A 209 17.84 3.44 -8.65
N PRO A 210 18.77 2.50 -8.88
CA PRO A 210 19.76 2.61 -9.96
C PRO A 210 19.17 2.32 -11.34
N ASP A 211 18.08 1.55 -11.40
CA ASP A 211 17.32 1.26 -12.62
C ASP A 211 16.10 2.20 -12.70
N PRO A 212 15.92 2.98 -13.78
CA PRO A 212 14.73 3.82 -13.96
C PRO A 212 13.41 3.03 -14.04
N ASN A 213 13.45 1.73 -14.32
CA ASN A 213 12.27 0.85 -14.30
C ASN A 213 11.91 0.36 -12.90
N ALA A 214 12.82 0.50 -11.91
CA ALA A 214 12.60 0.14 -10.52
C ALA A 214 11.79 1.23 -9.80
N ARG A 215 10.52 1.32 -10.17
CA ARG A 215 9.52 2.19 -9.55
C ARG A 215 8.78 1.46 -8.41
N ASP A 216 8.03 2.22 -7.61
CA ASP A 216 7.12 1.66 -6.61
C ASP A 216 7.83 0.83 -5.51
N PRO A 217 8.90 1.36 -4.85
CA PRO A 217 9.46 0.70 -3.67
C PRO A 217 8.39 0.69 -2.57
N HIS A 218 8.27 -0.44 -1.87
CA HIS A 218 7.04 -0.77 -1.18
C HIS A 218 7.24 -1.15 0.29
N THR A 219 7.65 -2.37 0.62
CA THR A 219 7.80 -2.81 2.02
C THR A 219 9.28 -2.96 2.40
N PRO A 220 9.82 -2.09 3.28
CA PRO A 220 11.19 -2.20 3.77
C PRO A 220 11.31 -3.15 4.98
N LEU A 221 12.45 -3.82 5.09
CA LEU A 221 12.74 -4.78 6.17
C LEU A 221 14.24 -4.84 6.45
N PHE A 222 14.64 -4.46 7.66
CA PHE A 222 16.04 -4.62 8.09
C PHE A 222 16.37 -6.08 8.37
N ALA A 223 17.54 -6.51 7.90
CA ALA A 223 18.10 -7.83 8.19
C ALA A 223 19.19 -7.78 9.26
N PRO A 224 19.50 -8.91 9.92
CA PRO A 224 20.58 -8.99 10.91
C PRO A 224 21.96 -8.59 10.38
N ASN A 225 22.22 -8.75 9.08
CA ASN A 225 23.45 -8.32 8.42
C ASN A 225 23.58 -6.78 8.27
N GLY A 226 22.55 -6.02 8.66
CA GLY A 226 22.50 -4.57 8.60
C GLY A 226 22.06 -4.00 7.24
N ASN A 227 21.78 -4.84 6.24
CA ASN A 227 21.17 -4.41 4.99
C ASN A 227 19.66 -4.20 5.18
N LEU A 228 19.12 -3.28 4.38
CA LEU A 228 17.68 -3.04 4.28
C LEU A 228 17.16 -3.67 3.00
N TYR A 229 16.35 -4.72 3.12
CA TYR A 229 15.66 -5.35 1.99
C TYR A 229 14.34 -4.63 1.74
N PHE A 230 13.87 -4.64 0.50
CA PHE A 230 12.58 -4.07 0.16
C PHE A 230 11.97 -4.71 -1.07
N THR A 231 10.65 -4.71 -1.16
CA THR A 231 9.90 -5.03 -2.38
C THR A 231 9.73 -3.81 -3.27
N LEU A 232 9.61 -4.04 -4.57
CA LEU A 232 9.22 -3.06 -5.59
C LEU A 232 7.98 -3.59 -6.32
N GLN A 233 6.81 -3.14 -5.88
CA GLN A 233 5.53 -3.76 -6.26
C GLN A 233 5.29 -3.63 -7.77
N GLY A 234 5.10 -2.41 -8.27
CA GLY A 234 4.78 -2.14 -9.66
C GLY A 234 5.90 -2.44 -10.65
N ALA A 235 7.13 -2.63 -10.19
CA ALA A 235 8.30 -2.98 -11.02
C ALA A 235 8.59 -4.48 -11.10
N ASN A 236 7.88 -5.33 -10.35
CA ASN A 236 8.12 -6.77 -10.31
C ASN A 236 9.52 -7.15 -9.81
N MET A 237 10.03 -6.43 -8.80
CA MET A 237 11.40 -6.58 -8.31
C MET A 237 11.46 -6.65 -6.78
N VAL A 238 12.60 -7.10 -6.28
CA VAL A 238 13.04 -6.94 -4.89
C VAL A 238 14.40 -6.27 -4.90
N GLY A 239 14.79 -5.65 -3.79
CA GLY A 239 16.08 -4.99 -3.69
C GLY A 239 16.66 -5.02 -2.29
N ARG A 240 17.93 -4.62 -2.19
CA ARG A 240 18.58 -4.28 -0.92
C ARG A 240 19.35 -2.97 -1.04
N VAL A 241 19.33 -2.20 0.04
CA VAL A 241 20.25 -1.08 0.30
C VAL A 241 21.27 -1.54 1.33
N ASN A 242 22.54 -1.24 1.09
CA ASN A 242 23.57 -1.25 2.14
C ASN A 242 23.65 0.15 2.76
N PRO A 243 23.21 0.35 4.02
CA PRO A 243 23.20 1.67 4.65
C PRO A 243 24.57 2.32 4.83
N LYS A 244 25.65 1.52 4.86
CA LYS A 244 27.01 2.01 5.07
C LYS A 244 27.64 2.58 3.80
N THR A 245 27.33 1.98 2.66
CA THR A 245 27.92 2.36 1.35
C THR A 245 26.95 3.10 0.45
N GLY A 246 25.65 3.00 0.71
CA GLY A 246 24.58 3.50 -0.15
C GLY A 246 24.32 2.64 -1.40
N GLU A 247 25.01 1.50 -1.55
CA GLU A 247 24.81 0.59 -2.68
C GLU A 247 23.37 0.04 -2.68
N VAL A 248 22.71 0.15 -3.83
CA VAL A 248 21.41 -0.48 -4.09
C VAL A 248 21.61 -1.62 -5.08
N LYS A 249 21.16 -2.82 -4.72
CA LYS A 249 21.08 -3.97 -5.63
C LYS A 249 19.63 -4.39 -5.80
N LEU A 250 19.30 -4.83 -7.02
CA LEU A 250 17.95 -5.20 -7.42
C LEU A 250 17.97 -6.60 -8.05
N ASN A 251 16.87 -7.32 -7.92
CA ASN A 251 16.60 -8.53 -8.69
C ASN A 251 15.12 -8.59 -9.10
N THR A 252 14.84 -9.13 -10.28
CA THR A 252 13.48 -9.26 -10.81
C THR A 252 12.85 -10.56 -10.31
N SER A 253 11.59 -10.49 -9.82
CA SER A 253 10.83 -11.69 -9.48
C SER A 253 10.66 -12.57 -10.73
N PRO A 254 10.93 -13.89 -10.65
CA PRO A 254 10.82 -14.80 -11.80
C PRO A 254 9.43 -14.81 -12.43
N THR A 255 8.39 -14.69 -11.61
CA THR A 255 7.01 -14.59 -12.08
C THR A 255 6.70 -13.18 -12.59
N PRO A 256 6.30 -13.03 -13.87
CA PRO A 256 5.89 -11.72 -14.38
C PRO A 256 4.63 -11.20 -13.67
N LYS A 257 4.62 -9.92 -13.32
CA LYS A 257 3.50 -9.24 -12.64
C LYS A 257 3.12 -9.89 -11.29
N SER A 258 4.07 -10.52 -10.62
CA SER A 258 3.94 -11.09 -9.29
C SER A 258 3.67 -10.06 -8.21
N ASN A 259 3.98 -8.78 -8.45
CA ASN A 259 3.77 -7.67 -7.51
C ASN A 259 4.29 -7.99 -6.09
N PRO A 260 5.62 -8.10 -5.89
CA PRO A 260 6.20 -8.32 -4.56
C PRO A 260 5.66 -7.30 -3.55
N TYR A 261 5.14 -7.76 -2.40
CA TYR A 261 4.39 -6.92 -1.46
C TYR A 261 4.95 -7.00 -0.03
N GLY A 262 4.22 -7.61 0.92
CA GLY A 262 4.63 -7.70 2.32
C GLY A 262 5.84 -8.62 2.50
N MET A 263 6.72 -8.28 3.45
CA MET A 263 7.92 -9.05 3.78
C MET A 263 8.03 -9.36 5.27
N VAL A 264 8.67 -10.48 5.59
CA VAL A 264 9.07 -10.91 6.94
C VAL A 264 10.46 -11.54 6.93
N MET A 265 11.10 -11.58 8.10
CA MET A 265 12.42 -12.17 8.27
C MET A 265 12.30 -13.45 9.10
N THR A 266 12.92 -14.53 8.64
CA THR A 266 13.05 -15.77 9.43
C THR A 266 14.03 -15.62 10.58
N SER A 267 13.99 -16.55 11.53
CA SER A 267 14.93 -16.68 12.66
C SER A 267 16.40 -16.80 12.22
N LYS A 268 16.64 -17.22 10.97
CA LYS A 268 17.97 -17.35 10.35
C LYS A 268 18.38 -16.16 9.50
N GLY A 269 17.59 -15.10 9.45
CA GLY A 269 17.91 -13.91 8.65
C GLY A 269 17.67 -14.08 7.15
N ILE A 270 16.83 -15.02 6.74
CA ILE A 270 16.37 -15.18 5.35
C ILE A 270 15.09 -14.38 5.17
N PRO A 271 15.05 -13.36 4.28
CA PRO A 271 13.84 -12.63 3.94
C PRO A 271 12.85 -13.51 3.18
N TYR A 272 11.58 -13.39 3.53
CA TYR A 272 10.44 -13.91 2.77
C TYR A 272 9.51 -12.77 2.39
N PHE A 273 8.87 -12.88 1.23
CA PHE A 273 7.87 -11.94 0.76
C PHE A 273 6.70 -12.66 0.09
N VAL A 274 5.58 -11.96 -0.02
CA VAL A 274 4.41 -12.45 -0.76
C VAL A 274 4.33 -11.78 -2.14
N GLU A 275 3.84 -12.53 -3.11
CA GLU A 275 3.63 -12.05 -4.48
C GLU A 275 2.15 -11.72 -4.66
N PHE A 276 1.74 -10.46 -4.44
CA PHE A 276 0.30 -10.12 -4.43
C PHE A 276 -0.39 -10.37 -5.78
N GLY A 277 0.33 -10.39 -6.90
CA GLY A 277 -0.18 -10.66 -8.24
C GLY A 277 -0.23 -12.14 -8.61
N ALA A 278 0.34 -13.02 -7.79
CA ALA A 278 0.47 -14.45 -8.07
C ALA A 278 0.10 -15.30 -6.83
N PRO A 279 -0.28 -16.58 -6.98
CA PRO A 279 -0.54 -17.44 -5.83
C PRO A 279 0.78 -17.95 -5.23
N LYS A 280 1.65 -17.05 -4.77
CA LYS A 280 3.02 -17.39 -4.37
C LYS A 280 3.52 -16.62 -3.14
N ILE A 281 4.37 -17.29 -2.38
CA ILE A 281 5.30 -16.72 -1.40
C ILE A 281 6.71 -16.98 -1.95
N ALA A 282 7.69 -16.14 -1.67
CA ALA A 282 9.05 -16.35 -2.11
C ALA A 282 10.06 -15.98 -1.03
N SER A 283 11.20 -16.68 -1.02
CA SER A 283 12.37 -16.30 -0.22
C SER A 283 13.41 -15.58 -1.08
N ILE A 284 14.27 -14.82 -0.41
CA ILE A 284 15.41 -14.13 -1.01
C ILE A 284 16.68 -14.69 -0.39
N ASP A 285 17.63 -15.14 -1.20
CA ASP A 285 18.98 -15.41 -0.70
C ASP A 285 19.62 -14.09 -0.24
N PRO A 286 20.03 -13.97 1.02
CA PRO A 286 20.42 -12.68 1.59
C PRO A 286 21.70 -12.10 0.94
N ASP A 287 22.56 -12.93 0.35
CA ASP A 287 23.83 -12.48 -0.19
C ASP A 287 23.76 -12.17 -1.69
N THR A 288 23.08 -13.04 -2.44
CA THR A 288 22.99 -13.01 -3.91
C THR A 288 21.74 -12.31 -4.44
N LEU A 289 20.70 -12.15 -3.61
CA LEU A 289 19.34 -11.77 -4.00
C LEU A 289 18.61 -12.78 -4.91
N GLU A 290 19.09 -14.02 -5.04
CA GLU A 290 18.36 -15.07 -5.74
C GLU A 290 16.97 -15.29 -5.11
N ILE A 291 15.95 -15.52 -5.93
CA ILE A 291 14.55 -15.63 -5.49
C ILE A 291 14.09 -17.08 -5.65
N HIS A 292 13.58 -17.67 -4.58
CA HIS A 292 12.98 -19.01 -4.61
C HIS A 292 11.48 -18.92 -4.33
N GLU A 293 10.67 -19.21 -5.34
CA GLU A 293 9.22 -19.14 -5.28
C GLU A 293 8.59 -20.44 -4.76
N ILE A 294 7.54 -20.28 -3.95
CA ILE A 294 6.73 -21.34 -3.36
C ILE A 294 5.28 -21.11 -3.79
N VAL A 295 4.70 -22.08 -4.49
CA VAL A 295 3.33 -22.01 -5.00
C VAL A 295 2.33 -22.32 -3.88
N LEU A 296 1.36 -21.44 -3.71
CA LEU A 296 0.21 -21.62 -2.82
C LEU A 296 -0.82 -22.57 -3.43
N PRO A 297 -1.65 -23.25 -2.62
CA PRO A 297 -2.46 -24.37 -3.10
C PRO A 297 -3.65 -23.94 -3.98
N HIS A 298 -4.00 -22.66 -4.02
CA HIS A 298 -5.12 -22.13 -4.79
C HIS A 298 -4.67 -21.06 -5.78
N GLU A 299 -5.03 -21.21 -7.06
CA GLU A 299 -4.61 -20.29 -8.13
C GLU A 299 -5.16 -18.87 -7.95
N GLU A 300 -6.32 -18.74 -7.30
CA GLU A 300 -6.95 -17.46 -7.02
C GLU A 300 -6.31 -16.72 -5.84
N SER A 301 -5.40 -17.35 -5.08
CA SER A 301 -4.74 -16.73 -3.93
C SER A 301 -4.01 -15.45 -4.29
N ARG A 302 -4.26 -14.39 -3.55
CA ARG A 302 -3.54 -13.11 -3.68
C ARG A 302 -3.00 -12.72 -2.30
N PRO A 303 -1.91 -13.36 -1.84
CA PRO A 303 -1.33 -13.08 -0.54
C PRO A 303 -0.80 -11.65 -0.52
N ARG A 304 -1.27 -10.81 0.42
CA ARG A 304 -0.99 -9.37 0.39
C ARG A 304 -0.03 -8.92 1.48
N ARG A 305 -0.33 -9.19 2.75
CA ARG A 305 0.61 -8.98 3.87
C ARG A 305 0.90 -10.29 4.56
N VAL A 306 1.95 -10.29 5.36
CA VAL A 306 2.51 -11.49 5.95
C VAL A 306 3.06 -11.18 7.34
N ALA A 307 2.91 -12.12 8.26
CA ALA A 307 3.49 -12.12 9.59
C ALA A 307 4.16 -13.48 9.83
N ILE A 308 5.16 -13.52 10.70
CA ILE A 308 5.92 -14.75 10.99
C ILE A 308 6.02 -14.98 12.48
N THR A 309 5.93 -16.25 12.88
CA THR A 309 6.18 -16.67 14.26
C THR A 309 7.68 -16.84 14.53
N ALA A 310 8.07 -16.90 15.80
CA ALA A 310 9.46 -17.12 16.19
C ALA A 310 10.03 -18.48 15.74
N ASP A 311 9.17 -19.45 15.43
CA ASP A 311 9.52 -20.78 14.94
C ASP A 311 9.42 -20.93 13.41
N ASP A 312 9.41 -19.81 12.67
CA ASP A 312 9.42 -19.73 11.20
C ASP A 312 8.15 -20.29 10.53
N VAL A 313 6.99 -20.04 11.15
CA VAL A 313 5.68 -20.25 10.53
C VAL A 313 5.17 -18.92 10.00
N ILE A 314 4.94 -18.86 8.70
CA ILE A 314 4.38 -17.72 8.01
C ILE A 314 2.85 -17.78 8.06
N TYR A 315 2.22 -16.65 8.37
CA TYR A 315 0.80 -16.41 8.16
C TYR A 315 0.63 -15.27 7.14
N TYR A 316 -0.30 -15.43 6.20
CA TYR A 316 -0.57 -14.43 5.17
C TYR A 316 -2.05 -14.11 5.06
N SER A 317 -2.37 -12.87 4.72
CA SER A 317 -3.71 -12.45 4.35
C SER A 317 -3.96 -12.73 2.87
N ASP A 318 -4.86 -13.68 2.58
CA ASP A 318 -5.30 -13.95 1.21
C ASP A 318 -6.44 -13.00 0.84
N TYR A 319 -6.04 -11.89 0.20
CA TYR A 319 -6.89 -10.74 -0.05
C TYR A 319 -8.06 -11.04 -0.98
N SER A 320 -7.84 -11.82 -2.04
CA SER A 320 -8.85 -12.07 -3.08
C SER A 320 -9.91 -13.08 -2.63
N ARG A 321 -9.49 -14.13 -1.92
CA ARG A 321 -10.38 -15.22 -1.51
C ARG A 321 -11.05 -14.98 -0.16
N GLY A 322 -10.52 -14.07 0.67
CA GLY A 322 -11.02 -13.87 2.04
C GLY A 322 -10.58 -14.97 3.01
N TYR A 323 -9.29 -15.32 3.02
CA TYR A 323 -8.73 -16.38 3.87
C TYR A 323 -7.54 -15.88 4.69
N LEU A 324 -7.38 -16.47 5.86
CA LEU A 324 -6.11 -16.49 6.58
C LEU A 324 -5.35 -17.74 6.13
N GLY A 325 -4.17 -17.56 5.54
CA GLY A 325 -3.30 -18.66 5.16
C GLY A 325 -2.13 -18.85 6.11
N ARG A 326 -1.61 -20.06 6.17
CA ARG A 326 -0.44 -20.47 6.96
C ARG A 326 0.49 -21.32 6.10
N TYR A 327 1.78 -21.04 6.19
CA TYR A 327 2.86 -21.81 5.58
C TYR A 327 3.96 -22.10 6.60
N ASP A 328 4.25 -23.38 6.81
CA ASP A 328 5.31 -23.84 7.69
C ASP A 328 6.60 -24.05 6.90
N ILE A 329 7.60 -23.20 7.09
CA ILE A 329 8.84 -23.23 6.28
C ILE A 329 9.59 -24.55 6.44
N LYS A 330 9.54 -25.17 7.63
CA LYS A 330 10.32 -26.38 7.94
C LYS A 330 9.73 -27.62 7.28
N THR A 331 8.41 -27.72 7.26
CA THR A 331 7.69 -28.91 6.79
C THR A 331 7.10 -28.74 5.38
N GLY A 332 7.01 -27.51 4.90
CA GLY A 332 6.28 -27.17 3.67
C GLY A 332 4.75 -27.23 3.82
N LYS A 333 4.23 -27.54 5.02
CA LYS A 333 2.79 -27.72 5.24
C LYS A 333 2.06 -26.39 5.12
N MET A 334 0.99 -26.40 4.34
CA MET A 334 0.06 -25.27 4.19
C MET A 334 -1.30 -25.57 4.83
N SER A 335 -1.95 -24.54 5.36
CA SER A 335 -3.28 -24.62 5.96
C SER A 335 -3.98 -23.27 5.85
N GLU A 336 -5.29 -23.26 5.71
CA GLU A 336 -6.05 -22.03 5.48
C GLU A 336 -7.39 -22.07 6.20
N TRP A 337 -7.86 -20.89 6.61
CA TRP A 337 -9.15 -20.72 7.29
C TRP A 337 -9.93 -19.58 6.62
N PRO A 338 -11.24 -19.76 6.36
CA PRO A 338 -12.07 -18.69 5.84
C PRO A 338 -12.13 -17.55 6.85
N SER A 339 -11.97 -16.32 6.37
CA SER A 339 -12.10 -15.14 7.21
C SER A 339 -13.56 -14.94 7.63
N PRO A 340 -13.84 -14.48 8.87
CA PRO A 340 -15.19 -14.28 9.40
C PRO A 340 -16.14 -13.48 8.50
N GLY A 341 -15.66 -12.41 7.89
CA GLY A 341 -16.40 -11.56 6.96
C GLY A 341 -16.64 -12.18 5.58
N GLY A 342 -16.25 -13.44 5.37
CA GLY A 342 -16.50 -14.21 4.17
C GLY A 342 -15.56 -13.89 3.00
N PRO A 343 -15.87 -14.38 1.79
CA PRO A 343 -14.94 -14.38 0.66
C PRO A 343 -14.65 -12.99 0.07
N LYS A 344 -15.44 -11.98 0.45
CA LYS A 344 -15.25 -10.58 0.04
C LYS A 344 -14.70 -9.70 1.16
N SER A 345 -14.25 -10.28 2.27
CA SER A 345 -13.74 -9.56 3.45
C SER A 345 -12.45 -8.78 3.19
N GLN A 346 -11.67 -9.19 2.18
CA GLN A 346 -10.38 -8.60 1.81
C GLN A 346 -9.46 -8.44 3.04
N PRO A 347 -9.01 -9.56 3.65
CA PRO A 347 -8.07 -9.51 4.75
C PRO A 347 -6.80 -8.80 4.29
N TYR A 348 -6.25 -7.93 5.14
CA TYR A 348 -5.18 -7.05 4.72
C TYR A 348 -4.04 -6.95 5.73
N GLY A 349 -4.01 -5.94 6.60
CA GLY A 349 -2.95 -5.79 7.60
C GLY A 349 -2.92 -7.00 8.52
N ILE A 350 -1.73 -7.52 8.85
CA ILE A 350 -1.57 -8.72 9.69
C ILE A 350 -0.34 -8.57 10.58
N THR A 351 -0.44 -9.05 11.82
CA THR A 351 0.66 -9.16 12.77
C THR A 351 0.45 -10.38 13.67
N ILE A 352 1.49 -10.80 14.40
CA ILE A 352 1.41 -11.87 15.39
C ILE A 352 1.81 -11.31 16.75
N VAL A 353 1.01 -11.61 17.77
CA VAL A 353 1.27 -11.25 19.17
C VAL A 353 1.19 -12.52 20.00
N ASN A 354 2.31 -12.93 20.60
CA ASN A 354 2.36 -14.12 21.48
C ASN A 354 1.77 -15.40 20.85
N GLY A 355 2.03 -15.62 19.56
CA GLY A 355 1.51 -16.77 18.80
C GLY A 355 0.04 -16.66 18.38
N ILE A 356 -0.62 -15.52 18.64
CA ILE A 356 -1.96 -15.21 18.19
C ILE A 356 -1.87 -14.34 16.94
N VAL A 357 -2.61 -14.70 15.90
CA VAL A 357 -2.65 -13.95 14.65
C VAL A 357 -3.70 -12.85 14.77
N TRP A 358 -3.33 -11.63 14.42
CA TRP A 358 -4.22 -10.48 14.35
C TRP A 358 -4.20 -9.92 12.94
N TYR A 359 -5.36 -9.67 12.35
CA TYR A 359 -5.45 -9.06 11.03
C TYR A 359 -6.70 -8.19 10.87
N SER A 360 -6.76 -7.39 9.81
CA SER A 360 -7.94 -6.58 9.47
C SER A 360 -8.71 -7.16 8.30
N GLU A 361 -10.05 -7.08 8.33
CA GLU A 361 -10.90 -7.25 7.15
C GLU A 361 -11.26 -5.87 6.61
N SER A 362 -10.70 -5.52 5.45
CA SER A 362 -10.74 -4.13 4.95
C SER A 362 -11.91 -3.82 4.03
N ASN A 363 -12.73 -4.81 3.69
CA ASN A 363 -13.90 -4.64 2.83
C ASN A 363 -15.18 -5.18 3.49
N THR A 364 -15.20 -5.23 4.82
CA THR A 364 -16.42 -5.39 5.62
C THR A 364 -16.87 -4.03 6.14
N ARG A 365 -18.16 -3.87 6.46
CA ARG A 365 -18.68 -2.63 7.07
C ARG A 365 -19.34 -2.87 8.43
N PRO A 366 -18.84 -2.21 9.50
CA PRO A 366 -17.53 -1.54 9.58
C PRO A 366 -16.37 -2.51 9.31
N ASN A 367 -15.16 -2.02 8.98
CA ASN A 367 -13.99 -2.90 8.98
C ASN A 367 -13.79 -3.51 10.37
N THR A 368 -13.21 -4.71 10.43
CA THR A 368 -12.99 -5.44 11.69
C THR A 368 -11.52 -5.63 11.98
N ILE A 369 -11.19 -5.70 13.27
CA ILE A 369 -9.97 -6.36 13.76
C ILE A 369 -10.35 -7.80 14.09
N VAL A 370 -9.60 -8.74 13.53
CA VAL A 370 -9.78 -10.18 13.69
C VAL A 370 -8.62 -10.75 14.48
N ARG A 371 -8.95 -11.53 15.51
CA ARG A 371 -8.05 -12.39 16.27
C ARG A 371 -8.28 -13.82 15.86
N PHE A 372 -7.21 -14.55 15.54
CA PHE A 372 -7.23 -15.98 15.32
C PHE A 372 -6.24 -16.67 16.27
N ASP A 373 -6.71 -17.67 17.00
CA ASP A 373 -5.91 -18.48 17.90
C ASP A 373 -5.54 -19.82 17.24
N PRO A 374 -4.29 -20.01 16.80
CA PRO A 374 -3.90 -21.22 16.08
C PRO A 374 -4.01 -22.51 16.89
N LYS A 375 -4.08 -22.44 18.23
CA LYS A 375 -4.20 -23.64 19.08
C LYS A 375 -5.63 -24.17 19.15
N THR A 376 -6.59 -23.26 19.06
CA THR A 376 -8.02 -23.61 19.15
C THR A 376 -8.74 -23.49 17.82
N GLU A 377 -8.09 -22.89 16.83
CA GLU A 377 -8.63 -22.53 15.51
C GLU A 377 -9.90 -21.67 15.59
N LYS A 378 -9.98 -20.82 16.62
CA LYS A 378 -11.13 -19.94 16.86
C LYS A 378 -10.82 -18.49 16.52
N PHE A 379 -11.83 -17.84 15.94
CA PHE A 379 -11.84 -16.42 15.65
C PHE A 379 -12.54 -15.63 16.76
N GLN A 380 -12.14 -14.37 16.92
CA GLN A 380 -12.86 -13.34 17.65
C GLN A 380 -12.70 -12.02 16.88
N THR A 381 -13.73 -11.18 16.82
CA THR A 381 -13.69 -9.95 16.02
C THR A 381 -14.29 -8.75 16.73
N TRP A 382 -13.79 -7.56 16.39
CA TRP A 382 -14.27 -6.28 16.92
C TRP A 382 -14.44 -5.26 15.79
N PRO A 383 -15.52 -4.47 15.78
CA PRO A 383 -15.71 -3.41 14.81
C PRO A 383 -14.75 -2.25 15.11
N ILE A 384 -14.19 -1.64 14.06
CA ILE A 384 -13.42 -0.39 14.18
C ILE A 384 -14.41 0.78 14.30
N PRO A 385 -14.30 1.66 15.31
CA PRO A 385 -15.30 2.70 15.56
C PRO A 385 -15.55 3.64 14.39
N SER A 386 -14.48 4.10 13.72
CA SER A 386 -14.57 4.93 12.50
C SER A 386 -15.03 4.17 11.26
N GLY A 387 -15.25 2.85 11.34
CA GLY A 387 -15.41 2.00 10.17
C GLY A 387 -14.10 1.61 9.48
N GLY A 388 -12.96 2.19 9.88
CA GLY A 388 -11.61 1.88 9.38
C GLY A 388 -11.30 2.39 7.97
N GLY A 389 -12.31 2.43 7.09
CA GLY A 389 -12.24 2.87 5.69
C GLY A 389 -11.47 1.89 4.82
N VAL A 390 -10.18 1.67 5.15
CA VAL A 390 -9.32 0.55 4.75
C VAL A 390 -8.15 0.52 5.74
N VAL A 391 -7.96 -0.57 6.48
CA VAL A 391 -6.79 -0.77 7.35
C VAL A 391 -5.67 -1.47 6.60
N ARG A 392 -4.67 -0.69 6.17
CA ARG A 392 -3.65 -1.14 5.20
C ARG A 392 -2.47 -1.91 5.78
N ASN A 393 -2.16 -1.66 7.05
CA ASN A 393 -1.17 -2.41 7.80
C ASN A 393 -1.40 -2.23 9.31
N MET A 394 -0.69 -3.04 10.10
CA MET A 394 -0.68 -2.95 11.55
C MET A 394 0.67 -3.40 12.12
N VAL A 395 0.98 -2.92 13.31
CA VAL A 395 2.14 -3.35 14.11
C VAL A 395 1.70 -3.60 15.54
N HIS A 396 2.53 -4.26 16.33
CA HIS A 396 2.26 -4.49 17.75
C HIS A 396 3.33 -3.86 18.63
N THR A 397 2.94 -3.46 19.84
CA THR A 397 3.87 -3.05 20.89
C THR A 397 4.45 -4.27 21.60
N PRO A 398 5.57 -4.15 22.35
CA PRO A 398 6.09 -5.24 23.18
C PRO A 398 5.07 -5.79 24.19
N GLU A 399 4.14 -4.96 24.66
CA GLU A 399 3.05 -5.33 25.55
C GLU A 399 1.88 -6.00 24.80
N GLY A 400 1.94 -6.05 23.48
CA GLY A 400 1.00 -6.76 22.63
C GLY A 400 -0.22 -5.95 22.21
N ASN A 401 -0.32 -4.66 22.55
CA ASN A 401 -1.31 -3.77 21.91
C ASN A 401 -1.00 -3.64 20.42
N LEU A 402 -1.99 -3.30 19.61
CA LEU A 402 -1.79 -3.09 18.17
C LEU A 402 -1.92 -1.61 17.82
N TRP A 403 -1.17 -1.19 16.81
CA TRP A 403 -1.38 0.08 16.13
C TRP A 403 -1.81 -0.17 14.70
N ILE A 404 -2.87 0.51 14.28
CA ILE A 404 -3.50 0.38 12.97
C ILE A 404 -3.54 1.74 12.27
N ALA A 405 -3.50 1.71 10.94
CA ALA A 405 -3.70 2.88 10.10
C ALA A 405 -5.04 2.79 9.37
N CYS A 406 -6.03 3.54 9.85
CA CYS A 406 -7.38 3.67 9.28
C CYS A 406 -7.35 4.69 8.14
N SER A 407 -6.71 4.27 7.05
CA SER A 407 -6.27 5.15 5.97
C SER A 407 -7.41 5.91 5.28
N GLY A 408 -8.55 5.24 5.07
CA GLY A 408 -9.73 5.85 4.45
C GLY A 408 -10.41 6.90 5.33
N MET A 409 -10.16 6.85 6.64
CA MET A 409 -10.76 7.74 7.65
C MET A 409 -9.79 8.80 8.18
N ASN A 410 -8.61 8.93 7.54
CA ASN A 410 -7.55 9.85 7.96
C ASN A 410 -7.14 9.69 9.44
N ARG A 411 -7.07 8.44 9.94
CA ARG A 411 -6.83 8.13 11.35
C ARG A 411 -5.73 7.10 11.56
N ILE A 412 -5.08 7.18 12.71
CA ILE A 412 -4.36 6.05 13.32
C ILE A 412 -5.15 5.57 14.55
N GLY A 413 -5.01 4.31 14.92
CA GLY A 413 -5.73 3.74 16.06
C GLY A 413 -4.88 2.81 16.90
N GLU A 414 -5.12 2.82 18.21
CA GLU A 414 -4.58 1.86 19.17
C GLU A 414 -5.66 0.83 19.50
N VAL A 415 -5.32 -0.45 19.32
CA VAL A 415 -6.10 -1.60 19.72
C VAL A 415 -5.52 -2.10 21.04
N VAL A 416 -6.15 -1.73 22.15
CA VAL A 416 -5.73 -2.13 23.48
C VAL A 416 -6.32 -3.49 23.82
N ILE A 417 -5.45 -4.47 24.03
CA ILE A 417 -5.85 -5.82 24.44
C ILE A 417 -5.91 -5.85 25.97
N LYS A 418 -7.13 -5.85 26.53
CA LYS A 418 -7.33 -5.89 27.98
C LYS A 418 -6.95 -7.28 28.48
N ARG A 419 -5.83 -7.36 29.19
CA ARG A 419 -5.44 -8.59 29.88
C ARG A 419 -6.36 -8.75 31.09
N GLY A 420 -7.16 -9.81 31.11
CA GLY A 420 -7.97 -10.14 32.29
C GLY A 420 -7.08 -10.17 33.53
N THR A 421 -7.52 -9.51 34.60
CA THR A 421 -6.92 -9.64 35.92
C THR A 421 -6.86 -11.14 36.22
N ARG A 422 -5.67 -11.73 36.33
CA ARG A 422 -5.54 -13.05 36.96
C ARG A 422 -6.13 -12.88 38.36
N VAL A 423 -7.35 -13.36 38.56
CA VAL A 423 -7.86 -13.58 39.91
C VAL A 423 -6.90 -14.57 40.53
N SER A 424 -6.04 -14.11 41.44
CA SER A 424 -5.24 -14.99 42.26
C SER A 424 -6.22 -15.90 42.98
N GLN A 425 -6.31 -17.16 42.60
CA GLN A 425 -6.89 -18.16 43.49
C GLN A 425 -5.96 -18.19 44.71
N LYS A 426 -6.40 -17.55 45.78
CA LYS A 426 -5.88 -17.80 47.11
C LYS A 426 -6.33 -19.21 47.46
N ASN A 427 -5.37 -20.14 47.51
CA ASN A 427 -5.51 -21.35 48.32
C ASN A 427 -5.33 -20.99 49.79
#